data_AF-A0A259DGC1-F1
#
_entry.id   AF-A0A259DGC1-F1
#
_cell.length_a   1.000
_cell.length_b   1.000
_cell.length_c   1.000
_cell.angle_alpha   90.00
_cell.angle_beta   90.00
_cell.angle_gamma   90.00
#
_symmetry.space_group_name_H-M   'P 1'
#
loop_
_entity.id
_entity.type
_entity.pdbx_description
1 polymer ?
#
loop_
_entity_poly.entity_id
_entity_poly.type
_entity_poly.pdbx_seq_one_letter_code
_entity_poly.pdbx_strand_id
1 'polypeptide(L)'
;VTTLRDGRTVGAARIADLSRLDLIAAMLGRSAEDIRSVGMTELSGQSRAEGGAVVLEASGIATGRRLRKLDLTLRAGEIVGLAGLLGSGRTEAARAIFGMDRLTAGTVRLADQPAAIT
;
A
#
# COMPACT_ATOMS: atom_id res chain seq x y z
N VAL A 1 -14.44 16.67 -16.72
CA VAL A 1 -13.98 15.49 -15.97
C VAL A 1 -14.80 14.31 -16.43
N THR A 2 -14.14 13.21 -16.79
CA THR A 2 -14.81 11.97 -17.20
C THR A 2 -14.40 10.90 -16.22
N THR A 3 -15.37 10.22 -15.62
CA THR A 3 -15.14 9.18 -14.62
C THR A 3 -15.27 7.82 -15.29
N LEU A 4 -14.21 7.00 -15.18
CA LEU A 4 -14.18 5.63 -15.65
C LEU A 4 -14.25 4.67 -14.44
N ARG A 5 -15.04 3.61 -14.57
CA ARG A 5 -15.13 2.49 -13.62
C ARG A 5 -15.27 1.21 -14.42
N ASP A 6 -14.58 0.15 -14.01
CA ASP A 6 -14.71 -1.19 -14.59
C ASP A 6 -14.61 -1.19 -16.13
N GLY A 7 -13.67 -0.39 -16.64
CA GLY A 7 -13.40 -0.22 -18.07
C GLY A 7 -14.47 0.57 -18.84
N ARG A 8 -15.46 1.17 -18.17
CA ARG A 8 -16.57 1.90 -18.80
C ARG A 8 -16.69 3.32 -18.25
N THR A 9 -17.10 4.24 -19.12
CA THR A 9 -17.46 5.60 -18.71
C THR A 9 -18.77 5.57 -17.92
N VAL A 10 -18.71 5.99 -16.66
CA VAL A 10 -19.89 6.04 -15.76
C VAL A 10 -20.41 7.45 -15.55
N GLY A 11 -19.69 8.48 -15.99
CA GLY A 11 -20.15 9.85 -15.96
C GLY A 11 -19.17 10.82 -16.62
N ALA A 12 -19.71 11.97 -17.06
CA ALA A 12 -18.92 13.08 -17.56
C ALA A 12 -19.61 14.40 -17.18
N ALA A 13 -18.88 15.31 -16.55
CA ALA A 13 -19.39 16.62 -16.17
C ALA A 13 -18.27 17.67 -16.16
N ARG A 14 -18.63 18.95 -16.18
CA ARG A 14 -17.66 20.04 -16.02
C ARG A 14 -17.17 20.05 -14.57
N ILE A 15 -15.91 20.42 -14.36
CA ILE A 15 -15.32 20.45 -13.01
C ILE A 15 -16.08 21.41 -12.07
N ALA A 16 -16.59 22.52 -12.62
CA ALA A 16 -17.36 23.51 -11.85
C ALA A 16 -18.71 22.97 -11.35
N ASP A 17 -19.24 21.91 -12.00
CA ASP A 17 -20.53 21.32 -11.68
C ASP A 17 -20.38 20.07 -10.78
N LEU A 18 -19.16 19.76 -10.30
CA LEU A 18 -18.84 18.56 -9.53
C LEU A 18 -18.24 18.92 -8.17
N SER A 19 -18.81 18.38 -7.09
CA SER A 19 -18.10 18.37 -5.81
C SER A 19 -17.05 17.27 -5.79
N ARG A 20 -16.05 17.42 -4.91
CA ARG A 20 -15.04 16.36 -4.66
C ARG A 20 -15.70 15.05 -4.24
N LEU A 21 -16.75 15.13 -3.44
CA LEU A 21 -17.47 13.97 -2.92
C LEU A 21 -18.21 13.24 -4.06
N ASP A 22 -18.86 13.97 -4.96
CA ASP A 22 -19.56 13.39 -6.12
C ASP A 22 -18.59 12.68 -7.07
N LEU A 23 -17.42 13.27 -7.28
CA LEU A 23 -16.37 12.64 -8.08
C LEU A 23 -15.89 11.32 -7.44
N ILE A 24 -15.62 11.32 -6.13
CA ILE A 24 -15.20 10.11 -5.40
C ILE A 24 -16.32 9.06 -5.40
N ALA A 25 -17.57 9.47 -5.21
CA ALA A 25 -18.75 8.60 -5.29
C ALA A 25 -18.84 7.90 -6.65
N ALA A 26 -18.68 8.63 -7.75
CA ALA A 26 -18.63 8.03 -9.08
C ALA A 26 -17.40 7.11 -9.26
N MET A 27 -16.23 7.50 -8.74
CA MET A 27 -14.97 6.71 -8.79
C MET A 27 -14.96 5.48 -7.88
N LEU A 28 -15.82 5.40 -6.86
CA LEU A 28 -15.98 4.23 -5.98
C LEU A 28 -17.30 3.44 -6.17
N GLY A 29 -18.30 4.01 -6.84
CA GLY A 29 -19.56 3.33 -7.19
C GLY A 29 -20.43 3.18 -5.95
N ARG A 30 -20.26 4.12 -5.03
CA ARG A 30 -20.90 4.19 -3.73
C ARG A 30 -21.66 5.51 -3.66
N SER A 31 -22.68 5.58 -2.80
CA SER A 31 -23.38 6.84 -2.61
C SER A 31 -22.48 7.85 -1.88
N ALA A 32 -22.76 9.14 -2.08
CA ALA A 32 -22.10 10.21 -1.33
C ALA A 32 -22.38 10.12 0.19
N GLU A 33 -23.49 9.51 0.58
CA GLU A 33 -23.84 9.22 1.97
C GLU A 33 -23.00 8.08 2.53
N ASP A 34 -22.82 6.99 1.77
CA ASP A 34 -21.94 5.88 2.15
C ASP A 34 -20.52 6.40 2.42
N ILE A 35 -19.97 7.24 1.54
CA ILE A 35 -18.61 7.78 1.69
C ILE A 35 -18.51 8.71 2.91
N ARG A 36 -19.56 9.48 3.22
CA ARG A 36 -19.59 10.33 4.41
C ARG A 36 -19.68 9.52 5.69
N SER A 37 -20.48 8.45 5.70
CA SER A 37 -20.67 7.59 6.87
C SER A 37 -19.41 6.82 7.28
N VAL A 38 -18.58 6.44 6.30
CA VAL A 38 -17.29 5.76 6.54
C VAL A 38 -16.13 6.75 6.67
N GLY A 39 -16.37 8.08 6.65
CA GLY A 39 -15.33 9.11 6.74
C GLY A 39 -14.37 9.18 5.54
N MET A 40 -13.98 10.39 5.11
CA MET A 40 -13.02 10.57 4.01
C MET A 40 -11.59 10.07 4.35
N THR A 41 -11.28 9.99 5.64
CA THR A 41 -10.04 9.47 6.22
C THR A 41 -10.16 8.01 6.65
N GLU A 42 -11.38 7.47 6.74
CA GLU A 42 -11.68 6.13 7.25
C GLU A 42 -12.07 5.14 6.14
N LEU A 43 -11.52 5.30 4.93
CA LEU A 43 -11.32 4.16 4.02
C LEU A 43 -10.48 3.03 4.67
N SER A 44 -9.89 3.28 5.84
CA SER A 44 -9.49 2.27 6.82
C SER A 44 -10.70 1.62 7.48
N GLY A 45 -11.42 0.77 6.73
CA GLY A 45 -12.21 -0.27 7.38
C GLY A 45 -11.33 -0.94 8.43
N GLN A 46 -11.84 -0.96 9.67
CA GLN A 46 -11.14 -1.42 10.86
C GLN A 46 -10.38 -2.73 10.60
N SER A 47 -9.07 -2.62 10.49
CA SER A 47 -8.11 -3.69 10.73
C SER A 47 -6.75 -3.02 10.86
N ARG A 48 -6.52 -2.33 11.99
CA ARG A 48 -5.23 -2.63 12.65
C ARG A 48 -5.36 -4.12 12.91
N ALA A 49 -4.66 -4.95 12.14
CA ALA A 49 -4.57 -6.39 12.36
C ALA A 49 -3.83 -6.62 13.69
N GLU A 50 -4.41 -6.15 14.79
CA GLU A 50 -3.96 -6.39 16.15
C GLU A 50 -4.32 -7.83 16.46
N GLY A 51 -3.45 -8.75 16.02
CA GLY A 51 -3.58 -10.17 16.32
C GLY A 51 -3.06 -11.15 15.26
N GLY A 52 -2.75 -10.68 14.04
CA GLY A 52 -2.18 -11.56 13.01
C GLY A 52 -0.79 -12.06 13.39
N ALA A 53 -0.49 -13.35 13.15
CA ALA A 53 0.86 -13.88 13.25
C ALA A 53 1.82 -13.10 12.34
N VAL A 54 3.09 -12.95 12.75
CA VAL A 54 4.11 -12.35 11.89
C VAL A 54 4.34 -13.28 10.70
N VAL A 55 4.10 -12.79 9.50
CA VAL A 55 4.27 -13.57 8.26
C VAL A 55 5.54 -13.19 7.53
N LEU A 56 6.02 -11.96 7.72
CA LEU A 56 7.30 -11.49 7.20
C LEU A 56 7.98 -10.58 8.21
N GLU A 57 9.26 -10.83 8.45
CA GLU A 57 10.13 -9.98 9.26
C GLU A 57 11.43 -9.73 8.50
N ALA A 58 11.68 -8.48 8.14
CA ALA A 58 12.92 -8.01 7.55
C ALA A 58 13.68 -7.18 8.59
N SER A 59 14.89 -7.60 8.92
CA SER A 59 15.71 -6.98 9.96
C SER A 59 17.03 -6.51 9.38
N GLY A 60 17.21 -5.20 9.35
CA GLY A 60 18.41 -4.50 8.91
C GLY A 60 18.76 -4.75 7.45
N ILE A 61 17.78 -5.03 6.59
CA ILE A 61 18.09 -5.43 5.21
C ILE A 61 18.64 -4.25 4.41
N ALA A 62 19.65 -4.53 3.59
CA ALA A 62 20.30 -3.55 2.74
C ALA A 62 20.60 -4.16 1.37
N THR A 63 20.64 -3.33 0.34
CA THR A 63 21.03 -3.71 -1.02
C THR A 63 22.04 -2.71 -1.56
N GLY A 64 23.17 -3.19 -2.07
CA GLY A 64 24.14 -2.42 -2.85
C GLY A 64 24.24 -0.94 -2.45
N ARG A 65 23.90 -0.04 -3.37
CA ARG A 65 23.90 1.42 -3.11
C ARG A 65 22.51 2.03 -2.85
N ARG A 66 21.42 1.28 -3.05
CA ARG A 66 20.08 1.86 -3.18
C ARG A 66 19.19 1.73 -1.94
N LEU A 67 19.38 0.69 -1.12
CA LEU A 67 18.69 0.50 0.15
C LEU A 67 19.74 0.35 1.26
N ARG A 68 19.82 1.34 2.16
CA ARG A 68 20.84 1.35 3.22
C ARG A 68 20.50 0.48 4.42
N LYS A 69 19.24 0.54 4.85
CA LYS A 69 18.70 -0.24 5.97
C LYS A 69 17.18 -0.18 5.90
N LEU A 70 16.53 -1.32 6.08
CA LEU A 70 15.08 -1.41 6.30
C LEU A 70 14.81 -2.44 7.40
N ASP A 71 13.99 -2.01 8.36
CA ASP A 71 13.37 -2.87 9.35
C ASP A 71 11.86 -2.85 9.05
N LEU A 72 11.25 -4.01 8.80
CA LEU A 72 9.83 -4.13 8.47
C LEU A 72 9.25 -5.43 9.04
N THR A 73 8.08 -5.33 9.66
CA THR A 73 7.30 -6.49 10.11
C THR A 73 5.94 -6.43 9.44
N LEU A 74 5.50 -7.53 8.82
CA LEU A 74 4.17 -7.69 8.26
C LEU A 74 3.43 -8.79 9.02
N ARG A 75 2.19 -8.50 9.40
CA ARG A 75 1.30 -9.46 10.06
C ARG A 75 0.25 -10.01 9.09
N ALA A 76 -0.23 -11.22 9.39
CA ALA A 76 -1.33 -11.82 8.63
C ALA A 76 -2.54 -10.88 8.61
N GLY A 77 -3.09 -10.60 7.43
CA GLY A 77 -4.22 -9.70 7.22
C GLY A 77 -3.86 -8.21 7.13
N GLU A 78 -2.60 -7.84 7.29
CA GLU A 78 -2.15 -6.45 7.18
C GLU A 78 -1.94 -6.03 5.72
N ILE A 79 -2.37 -4.81 5.39
CA ILE A 79 -2.06 -4.15 4.11
C ILE A 79 -1.11 -2.99 4.41
N VAL A 80 0.15 -3.10 3.95
CA VAL A 80 1.17 -2.07 4.17
C VAL A 80 1.48 -1.34 2.87
N GLY A 81 1.37 -0.02 2.91
CA GLY A 81 1.80 0.89 1.84
C GLY A 81 3.10 1.61 2.17
N LEU A 82 4.06 1.62 1.24
CA LEU A 82 5.29 2.40 1.36
C LEU A 82 5.10 3.79 0.73
N ALA A 83 5.07 4.84 1.55
CA ALA A 83 4.96 6.23 1.11
C ALA A 83 6.26 7.02 1.37
N GLY A 84 6.50 8.06 0.58
CA GLY A 84 7.72 8.87 0.67
C GLY A 84 8.00 9.68 -0.58
N LEU A 85 8.93 10.64 -0.47
CA LEU A 85 9.36 11.51 -1.57
C LEU A 85 9.99 10.71 -2.72
N LEU A 86 10.16 11.36 -3.87
CA LEU A 86 10.94 10.79 -4.97
C LEU A 86 12.35 10.44 -4.48
N GLY A 87 12.79 9.21 -4.76
CA GLY A 87 14.11 8.72 -4.33
C GLY A 87 14.18 8.27 -2.86
N SER A 88 13.06 8.19 -2.12
CA SER A 88 13.07 7.70 -0.74
C SER A 88 13.32 6.20 -0.59
N GLY A 89 13.52 5.46 -1.69
CA GLY A 89 13.80 4.02 -1.67
C GLY A 89 12.58 3.11 -1.61
N ARG A 90 11.37 3.60 -1.93
CA ARG A 90 10.12 2.78 -1.92
C ARG A 90 10.22 1.57 -2.85
N THR A 91 10.66 1.79 -4.09
CA THR A 91 10.79 0.75 -5.10
C THR A 91 11.90 -0.22 -4.74
N GLU A 92 13.01 0.29 -4.24
CA GLU A 92 14.16 -0.48 -3.76
C GLU A 92 13.78 -1.41 -2.60
N ALA A 93 13.04 -0.88 -1.61
CA ALA A 93 12.52 -1.65 -0.48
C ALA A 93 11.62 -2.79 -0.95
N ALA A 94 10.68 -2.50 -1.86
CA ALA A 94 9.80 -3.52 -2.42
C ALA A 94 10.61 -4.60 -3.18
N ARG A 95 11.51 -4.20 -4.08
CA ARG A 95 12.36 -5.16 -4.82
C ARG A 95 13.19 -6.05 -3.89
N ALA A 96 13.78 -5.48 -2.83
CA ALA A 96 14.55 -6.23 -1.85
C ALA A 96 13.69 -7.28 -1.12
N ILE A 97 12.50 -6.89 -0.66
CA ILE A 97 11.56 -7.79 0.04
C ILE A 97 11.09 -8.93 -0.87
N PHE A 98 10.87 -8.63 -2.16
CA PHE A 98 10.43 -9.63 -3.15
C PHE A 98 11.58 -10.45 -3.77
N GLY A 99 12.83 -10.23 -3.34
CA GLY A 99 13.99 -10.99 -3.85
C GLY A 99 14.52 -10.53 -5.19
N MET A 100 14.02 -9.43 -5.76
CA MET A 100 14.50 -8.95 -7.04
C MET A 100 15.89 -8.31 -6.95
N ASP A 101 16.24 -7.76 -5.79
CA ASP A 101 17.54 -7.18 -5.51
C ASP A 101 18.25 -8.01 -4.43
N ARG A 102 19.44 -8.54 -4.73
CA ARG A 102 20.23 -9.32 -3.77
C ARG A 102 20.56 -8.50 -2.52
N LEU A 103 20.27 -9.06 -1.35
CA LEU A 103 20.64 -8.46 -0.08
C LEU A 103 22.17 -8.51 0.13
N THR A 104 22.72 -7.40 0.59
CA THR A 104 24.13 -7.27 0.99
C THR A 104 24.32 -7.31 2.50
N ALA A 105 23.23 -7.12 3.27
CA ALA A 105 23.19 -7.23 4.72
C ALA A 105 21.77 -7.49 5.20
N GLY A 106 21.64 -7.85 6.48
CA GLY A 106 20.37 -8.12 7.16
C GLY A 106 19.83 -9.53 6.89
N THR A 107 18.63 -9.78 7.40
CA THR A 107 17.95 -11.08 7.27
C THR A 107 16.47 -10.89 6.99
N VAL A 108 15.85 -11.88 6.35
CA VAL A 108 14.39 -11.95 6.22
C VAL A 108 13.91 -13.30 6.73
N ARG A 109 12.80 -13.30 7.47
CA ARG A 109 12.07 -14.48 7.93
C ARG A 109 10.68 -14.47 7.32
N LEU A 110 10.22 -15.62 6.85
CA LEU A 110 8.85 -15.88 6.40
C LEU A 110 8.22 -16.91 7.34
N ALA A 111 7.09 -16.57 7.98
CA ALA A 111 6.40 -17.42 8.94
C ALA A 111 7.37 -18.09 9.94
N ASP A 112 8.23 -17.28 10.56
CA ASP A 112 9.28 -17.69 11.51
C ASP A 112 10.43 -18.56 10.98
N GLN A 113 10.51 -18.77 9.66
CA GLN A 113 11.60 -19.50 9.04
C GLN A 113 12.55 -18.54 8.32
N PRO A 114 13.89 -18.70 8.44
CA PRO A 114 14.83 -17.95 7.63
C PRO A 114 14.54 -18.12 6.14
N ALA A 115 14.43 -17.01 5.40
CA ALA A 115 14.18 -17.00 3.97
C ALA A 115 15.41 -16.49 3.22
N ALA A 116 15.95 -17.33 2.35
CA ALA A 116 16.95 -16.90 1.38
C ALA A 116 16.23 -16.26 0.19
N ILE A 117 15.98 -14.95 0.26
CA ILE A 117 15.35 -14.23 -0.83
C ILE A 117 16.45 -13.85 -1.83
N THR A 118 16.48 -14.55 -2.98
CA THR A 118 17.52 -14.44 -4.02
C THR A 118 16.92 -13.94 -5.32
#